data_AF-J3A4J6-F1
#
_entry.id   AF-J3A4J6-F1
#
_cell.length_a   1.000
_cell.length_b   1.000
_cell.length_c   1.000
_cell.angle_alpha   90.00
_cell.angle_beta   90.00
_cell.angle_gamma   90.00
#
_symmetry.space_group_name_H-M   'P 1'
#
loop_
_entity.id
_entity.type
_entity.pdbx_description
1 polymer ?
#
loop_
_entity_poly.entity_id
_entity_poly.type
_entity_poly.pdbx_seq_one_letter_code
_entity_poly.pdbx_strand_id
1 'polypeptide(L)'
;MSVIKCLLLMLIGLGGGLAVGSGLVAFITVLDIIPRLTQLTNAHRYIRSLEWALVAGALFFTFIDFFHWGAHLPDIVSSIYGIFAGIFVGTLAAGLTEVLNVFPILAKRIHMDGSLLFLLMAVVLGKVTGSLLQWLLHL
;
A
#
# COMPACT_ATOMS: atom_id res chain seq x y z
N MET A 1 -33.51 -1.86 -20.50
CA MET A 1 -32.24 -2.47 -20.07
C MET A 1 -32.57 -3.78 -19.35
N SER A 2 -32.08 -4.92 -19.85
CA SER A 2 -32.48 -6.26 -19.39
C SER A 2 -31.96 -6.55 -17.98
N VAL A 3 -32.83 -7.05 -17.09
CA VAL A 3 -32.56 -7.36 -15.67
C VAL A 3 -31.27 -8.16 -15.46
N ILE A 4 -30.96 -9.08 -16.38
CA ILE A 4 -29.73 -9.88 -16.40
C ILE A 4 -28.47 -9.01 -16.43
N LYS A 5 -28.47 -7.90 -17.17
CA LYS A 5 -27.32 -6.97 -17.22
C LYS A 5 -27.10 -6.27 -15.88
N CYS A 6 -28.17 -5.84 -15.21
CA CYS A 6 -28.07 -5.22 -13.89
C CYS A 6 -27.51 -6.19 -12.85
N LEU A 7 -27.95 -7.46 -12.89
CA LEU A 7 -27.50 -8.49 -11.96
C LEU A 7 -26.02 -8.84 -12.17
N LEU A 8 -25.57 -8.89 -13.43
CA LEU A 8 -24.18 -9.13 -13.79
C LEU A 8 -23.28 -7.94 -13.39
N LEU A 9 -23.75 -6.70 -13.60
CA LEU A 9 -23.05 -5.48 -13.15
C LEU A 9 -22.92 -5.42 -11.62
N MET A 10 -23.96 -5.79 -10.87
CA MET A 10 -23.88 -5.86 -9.40
C MET A 10 -22.85 -6.89 -8.94
N LEU A 11 -22.81 -8.07 -9.57
CA LEU A 11 -21.83 -9.12 -9.25
C LEU A 11 -20.39 -8.68 -9.55
N ILE A 12 -20.14 -8.08 -10.70
CA ILE A 12 -18.82 -7.56 -11.07
C ILE A 12 -18.41 -6.43 -10.12
N GLY A 13 -19.33 -5.51 -9.81
CA GLY A 13 -19.07 -4.40 -8.90
C GLY A 13 -18.73 -4.87 -7.48
N LEU A 14 -19.51 -5.80 -6.93
CA LEU A 14 -19.23 -6.41 -5.62
C LEU A 14 -17.93 -7.19 -5.63
N GLY A 15 -17.69 -8.00 -6.65
CA GLY A 15 -16.46 -8.79 -6.79
C GLY A 15 -15.22 -7.91 -6.88
N GLY A 16 -15.26 -6.85 -7.70
CA GLY A 16 -14.19 -5.88 -7.83
C GLY A 16 -13.94 -5.12 -6.53
N GLY A 17 -15.00 -4.66 -5.87
CA GLY A 17 -14.89 -3.96 -4.58
C GLY A 17 -14.27 -4.85 -3.49
N LEU A 18 -14.70 -6.11 -3.38
CA LEU A 18 -14.13 -7.06 -2.42
C LEU A 18 -12.66 -7.37 -2.74
N ALA A 19 -12.31 -7.56 -4.01
CA ALA A 19 -10.93 -7.81 -4.43
C ALA A 19 -10.02 -6.64 -4.07
N VAL A 20 -10.40 -5.41 -4.44
CA VAL A 20 -9.60 -4.20 -4.15
C VAL A 20 -9.52 -3.93 -2.65
N GLY A 21 -10.63 -4.04 -1.92
CA GLY A 21 -10.67 -3.84 -0.47
C GLY A 21 -9.79 -4.84 0.28
N SER A 22 -9.86 -6.12 -0.08
CA SER A 22 -9.00 -7.16 0.49
C SER A 22 -7.52 -6.92 0.18
N GLY A 23 -7.20 -6.45 -1.03
CA GLY A 23 -5.84 -6.10 -1.43
C GLY A 23 -5.25 -4.97 -0.60
N LEU A 24 -6.03 -3.91 -0.35
CA LEU A 24 -5.62 -2.78 0.48
C LEU A 24 -5.34 -3.22 1.93
N VAL A 25 -6.23 -4.00 2.53
CA VAL A 25 -6.05 -4.49 3.90
C VAL A 25 -4.85 -5.45 4.00
N ALA A 26 -4.71 -6.38 3.05
CA ALA A 26 -3.59 -7.31 3.01
C ALA A 26 -2.25 -6.57 2.86
N PHE A 27 -2.19 -5.56 1.99
CA PHE A 27 -0.98 -4.76 1.79
C PHE A 27 -0.57 -4.00 3.05
N ILE A 28 -1.52 -3.31 3.70
CA ILE A 28 -1.27 -2.51 4.91
C ILE A 28 -0.87 -3.38 6.10
N THR A 29 -1.43 -4.58 6.20
CA THR A 29 -1.10 -5.54 7.26
C THR A 29 0.26 -6.21 7.03
N VAL A 30 0.59 -6.62 5.80
CA VAL A 30 1.89 -7.24 5.47
C VAL A 30 3.06 -6.27 5.68
N LEU A 31 2.84 -4.97 5.43
CA LEU A 31 3.85 -3.94 5.70
C LEU A 31 3.92 -3.51 7.18
N ASP A 32 3.15 -4.14 8.06
CA ASP A 32 3.08 -3.83 9.50
C ASP A 32 2.84 -2.33 9.81
N ILE A 33 2.11 -1.61 8.95
CA ILE A 33 1.87 -0.17 9.12
C ILE A 33 1.11 0.10 10.43
N ILE A 34 0.06 -0.67 10.70
CA ILE A 34 -0.77 -0.50 11.90
C ILE A 34 0.04 -0.80 13.18
N PRO A 35 0.74 -1.96 13.30
CA PRO A 35 1.66 -2.19 14.40
C PRO A 35 2.67 -1.06 14.60
N ARG A 36 3.29 -0.58 13.52
CA ARG A 36 4.32 0.46 13.59
C ARG A 36 3.78 1.82 14.05
N LEU A 37 2.60 2.20 13.57
CA LEU A 37 1.90 3.39 14.07
C LEU A 37 1.56 3.23 15.55
N THR A 38 1.09 2.07 15.99
CA THR A 38 0.73 1.83 17.40
C THR A 38 1.95 1.87 18.33
N GLN A 39 3.12 1.42 17.85
CA GLN A 39 4.38 1.49 18.58
C GLN A 39 4.85 2.94 18.71
N LEU A 40 4.84 3.71 17.61
CA LEU A 40 5.26 5.12 17.59
C LEU A 40 4.37 5.98 18.51
N THR A 41 3.06 5.72 18.56
CA THR A 41 2.13 6.48 19.42
C THR A 41 1.95 5.86 20.80
N ASN A 42 2.67 4.78 21.14
CA ASN A 42 2.49 3.98 22.37
C ASN A 42 1.03 3.53 22.62
N ALA A 43 0.23 3.39 21.57
CA ALA A 43 -1.21 3.18 21.63
C ALA A 43 -1.61 1.70 21.41
N HIS A 44 -0.87 0.76 22.01
CA HIS A 44 -1.10 -0.69 21.86
C HIS A 44 -2.53 -1.12 22.23
N ARG A 45 -3.21 -0.40 23.12
CA ARG A 45 -4.61 -0.67 23.50
C ARG A 45 -5.63 -0.31 22.42
N TYR A 46 -5.26 0.52 21.44
CA TYR A 46 -6.17 1.11 20.45
C TYR A 46 -5.97 0.60 19.03
N ILE A 47 -5.33 -0.57 18.85
CA ILE A 47 -5.09 -1.19 17.53
C ILE A 47 -6.40 -1.30 16.73
N ARG A 48 -7.47 -1.80 17.36
CA ARG A 48 -8.77 -1.97 16.71
C ARG A 48 -9.36 -0.63 16.27
N SER A 49 -9.18 0.44 17.05
CA SER A 49 -9.64 1.78 16.68
C SER A 49 -8.89 2.34 15.48
N LEU A 50 -7.60 2.04 15.35
CA LEU A 50 -6.79 2.44 14.19
C LEU A 50 -7.19 1.67 12.92
N GLU A 51 -7.47 0.37 13.02
CA GLU A 51 -8.01 -0.42 11.91
C GLU A 51 -9.35 0.16 11.42
N TRP A 52 -10.26 0.47 12.34
CA TRP A 52 -11.54 1.09 11.98
C TRP A 52 -11.38 2.50 11.39
N ALA A 53 -10.44 3.30 11.89
CA ALA A 53 -10.13 4.61 11.33
C ALA A 53 -9.61 4.50 9.89
N LEU A 54 -8.74 3.52 9.61
CA LEU A 54 -8.24 3.23 8.28
C LEU A 54 -9.38 2.81 7.33
N VAL A 55 -10.22 1.86 7.75
CA VAL A 55 -11.36 1.38 6.95
C VAL A 55 -12.35 2.51 6.70
N ALA A 56 -12.69 3.30 7.72
CA ALA A 56 -13.57 4.45 7.59
C ALA A 56 -13.00 5.51 6.64
N GLY A 57 -11.71 5.80 6.72
CA GLY A 57 -11.02 6.70 5.80
C GLY A 57 -11.06 6.22 4.35
N ALA A 58 -10.76 4.94 4.11
CA ALA A 58 -10.83 4.34 2.78
C ALA A 58 -12.25 4.40 2.20
N LEU A 59 -13.27 4.06 3.00
CA LEU A 59 -14.66 4.18 2.59
C LEU A 59 -15.04 5.63 2.28
N PHE A 60 -14.68 6.58 3.15
CA PHE A 60 -15.00 7.99 2.99
C PHE A 60 -14.40 8.59 1.72
N PHE A 61 -13.10 8.37 1.46
CA PHE A 61 -12.46 8.85 0.23
C PHE A 61 -12.98 8.14 -1.02
N THR A 62 -13.33 6.86 -0.93
CA THR A 62 -14.00 6.16 -2.04
C THR A 62 -15.35 6.81 -2.38
N PHE A 63 -16.16 7.14 -1.37
CA PHE A 63 -17.42 7.85 -1.61
C PHE A 63 -17.20 9.22 -2.27
N ILE A 64 -16.22 10.00 -1.80
CA ILE A 64 -15.88 11.30 -2.40
C ILE A 64 -15.51 11.14 -3.89
N ASP A 65 -14.70 10.13 -4.20
CA ASP A 65 -14.27 9.85 -5.57
C ASP A 65 -15.45 9.48 -6.48
N PHE A 66 -16.35 8.60 -6.02
CA PHE A 66 -17.56 8.20 -6.76
C PHE A 66 -18.53 9.35 -7.01
N PHE A 67 -18.71 10.25 -6.04
CA PHE A 67 -19.59 11.41 -6.20
C PHE A 67 -18.91 12.57 -6.94
N HIS A 68 -17.65 12.42 -7.35
CA HIS A 68 -16.83 13.48 -7.94
C HIS A 68 -16.92 14.79 -7.17
N TRP A 69 -16.95 14.72 -5.84
CA TRP A 69 -17.10 15.89 -5.00
C TRP A 69 -15.78 16.67 -4.98
N GLY A 70 -15.62 17.60 -5.92
CA GLY A 70 -14.54 18.57 -5.94
C GLY A 70 -14.84 19.73 -5.00
N ALA A 71 -14.34 19.69 -3.77
CA ALA A 71 -14.37 20.83 -2.87
C ALA A 71 -13.13 21.73 -3.12
N HIS A 72 -13.34 23.00 -3.45
CA HIS A 72 -12.27 24.00 -3.40
C HIS A 72 -11.97 24.33 -1.94
N LEU A 73 -11.05 23.58 -1.36
CA LEU A 73 -10.60 23.76 0.01
C LEU A 73 -9.59 24.91 0.09
N PRO A 74 -9.58 25.68 1.20
CA PRO A 74 -8.54 26.69 1.43
C PRO A 74 -7.15 26.05 1.45
N ASP A 75 -6.13 26.81 1.02
CA ASP A 75 -4.72 26.35 0.94
C ASP A 75 -4.18 25.81 2.28
N ILE A 76 -4.71 26.30 3.40
CA ILE A 76 -4.36 25.83 4.74
C ILE A 76 -4.80 24.36 4.94
N VAL A 77 -6.00 24.01 4.47
CA VAL A 77 -6.55 22.66 4.64
C VAL A 77 -5.84 21.66 3.73
N SER A 78 -5.51 22.06 2.50
CA SER A 78 -4.73 21.22 1.57
C SER A 78 -3.31 20.98 2.09
N SER A 79 -2.69 21.99 2.70
CA SER A 79 -1.36 21.85 3.34
C SER A 79 -1.36 20.86 4.50
N ILE A 80 -2.35 20.96 5.40
CA ILE A 80 -2.50 20.01 6.51
C ILE A 80 -2.71 18.59 5.99
N TYR A 81 -3.55 18.41 4.97
CA TYR A 81 -3.74 17.11 4.32
C TYR A 81 -2.43 16.58 3.72
N GLY A 82 -1.63 17.44 3.08
CA GLY A 82 -0.32 17.09 2.55
C GLY A 82 0.65 16.55 3.62
N ILE A 83 0.63 17.13 4.83
CA ILE A 83 1.44 16.63 5.95
C ILE A 83 0.99 15.22 6.35
N PHE A 84 -0.32 14.98 6.50
CA PHE A 84 -0.84 13.65 6.84
C PHE A 84 -0.53 12.62 5.74
N ALA A 85 -0.67 13.00 4.47
CA ALA A 85 -0.29 12.15 3.35
C ALA A 85 1.22 11.85 3.36
N GLY A 86 2.05 12.84 3.68
CA GLY A 86 3.50 12.67 3.84
C GLY A 86 3.86 11.69 4.96
N ILE A 87 3.18 11.76 6.11
CA ILE A 87 3.36 10.81 7.21
C ILE A 87 2.99 9.39 6.75
N PHE A 88 1.86 9.23 6.05
CA PHE A 88 1.42 7.93 5.54
C PHE A 88 2.37 7.34 4.48
N VAL A 89 2.85 8.15 3.54
CA VAL A 89 3.84 7.72 2.54
C VAL A 89 5.19 7.41 3.21
N GLY A 90 5.57 8.18 4.23
CA GLY A 90 6.77 7.93 5.02
C GLY A 90 6.72 6.60 5.76
N THR A 91 5.59 6.26 6.39
CA THR A 91 5.43 4.96 7.07
C THR A 91 5.40 3.80 6.08
N LEU A 92 4.77 3.98 4.91
CA LEU A 92 4.84 3.01 3.80
C LEU A 92 6.28 2.75 3.34
N ALA A 93 7.04 3.81 3.06
CA ALA A 93 8.43 3.71 2.63
C ALA A 93 9.29 3.00 3.68
N ALA A 94 9.09 3.34 4.95
CA ALA A 94 9.81 2.71 6.04
C ALA A 94 9.41 1.23 6.24
N GLY A 95 8.15 0.86 6.02
CA GLY A 95 7.70 -0.54 6.09
C GLY A 95 8.27 -1.37 4.95
N LEU A 96 8.33 -0.80 3.74
CA LEU A 96 8.96 -1.43 2.59
C LEU A 96 10.45 -1.71 2.84
N THR A 97 11.19 -0.77 3.42
CA THR A 97 12.62 -0.99 3.71
C THR A 97 12.85 -2.05 4.79
N GLU A 98 11.95 -2.15 5.77
CA GLU A 98 12.01 -3.21 6.78
C GLU A 98 11.80 -4.59 6.15
N VAL A 99 10.75 -4.77 5.34
CA VAL A 99 10.51 -6.04 4.62
C VAL A 99 11.65 -6.36 3.65
N LEU A 100 12.19 -5.36 2.95
CA LEU A 100 13.34 -5.55 2.06
C LEU A 100 14.59 -6.02 2.82
N ASN A 101 14.82 -5.50 4.03
CA ASN A 101 15.92 -5.91 4.89
C ASN A 101 15.74 -7.34 5.45
N VAL A 102 14.53 -7.91 5.40
CA VAL A 102 14.31 -9.31 5.77
C VAL A 102 14.85 -10.28 4.70
N PHE A 103 14.89 -9.92 3.42
CA PHE A 103 15.38 -10.85 2.37
C PHE A 103 16.82 -11.33 2.60
N PRO A 104 17.81 -10.45 2.90
CA PRO A 104 19.16 -10.89 3.25
C PRO A 104 19.20 -11.74 4.53
N ILE A 105 18.40 -11.39 5.54
CA ILE A 105 18.34 -12.13 6.80
C ILE A 105 17.82 -13.55 6.57
N LEU A 106 16.78 -13.68 5.74
CA LEU A 106 16.20 -14.97 5.39
C LEU A 106 17.20 -15.83 4.62
N ALA A 107 17.91 -15.24 3.64
CA ALA A 107 18.97 -15.90 2.88
C ALA A 107 20.11 -16.41 3.78
N LYS A 108 20.48 -15.62 4.79
CA LYS A 108 21.45 -16.04 5.82
C LYS A 108 20.91 -17.20 6.68
N ARG A 109 19.62 -17.14 7.05
CA ARG A 109 18.97 -18.14 7.92
C ARG A 109 18.84 -19.52 7.27
N ILE A 110 18.72 -19.58 5.94
CA ILE A 110 18.74 -20.81 5.15
C ILE A 110 20.17 -21.28 4.81
N HIS A 111 21.20 -20.72 5.46
CA HIS A 111 22.63 -21.03 5.23
C HIS A 111 23.08 -20.82 3.78
N MET A 112 22.45 -19.91 3.03
CA MET A 112 22.87 -19.51 1.69
C MET A 112 23.95 -18.41 1.74
N ASP A 113 24.86 -18.49 2.72
CA ASP A 113 25.89 -17.47 2.95
C ASP A 113 26.77 -17.23 1.72
N GLY A 114 27.09 -18.28 0.96
CA GLY A 114 27.84 -18.19 -0.30
C GLY A 114 27.02 -17.71 -1.50
N SER A 115 25.69 -17.86 -1.46
CA SER A 115 24.79 -17.50 -2.57
C SER A 115 24.13 -16.14 -2.40
N LEU A 116 24.29 -15.50 -1.25
CA LEU A 116 23.73 -14.18 -0.95
C LEU A 116 24.23 -13.11 -1.92
N LEU A 117 25.49 -13.21 -2.35
CA LEU A 117 26.08 -12.33 -3.36
C LEU A 117 25.42 -12.51 -4.74
N PHE A 118 25.09 -13.75 -5.12
CA PHE A 118 24.34 -14.03 -6.36
C PHE A 118 22.90 -13.49 -6.30
N LEU A 119 22.25 -13.59 -5.14
CA LEU A 119 20.89 -13.08 -4.93
C LEU A 119 20.86 -11.54 -5.04
N LEU A 120 21.81 -10.85 -4.40
CA LEU A 120 21.98 -9.40 -4.54
C LEU A 120 22.30 -9.00 -5.98
N MET A 121 23.20 -9.73 -6.65
CA MET A 121 23.55 -9.48 -8.05
C MET A 121 22.34 -9.67 -8.98
N ALA A 122 21.47 -10.64 -8.73
CA ALA A 122 20.24 -10.84 -9.50
C ALA A 122 19.28 -9.65 -9.35
N VAL A 123 19.12 -9.11 -8.14
CA VAL A 123 18.30 -7.91 -7.88
C VAL A 123 18.88 -6.68 -8.58
N VAL A 124 20.20 -6.48 -8.49
CA VAL A 124 20.89 -5.36 -9.14
C VAL A 124 20.78 -5.46 -10.66
N LEU A 125 21.05 -6.62 -11.24
CA LEU A 125 20.91 -6.85 -12.68
C LEU A 125 19.47 -6.61 -13.13
N GLY A 126 18.48 -7.13 -12.41
CA GLY A 126 17.07 -6.88 -12.71
C GLY A 126 16.73 -5.38 -12.74
N LYS A 127 17.22 -4.61 -11.77
CA LYS A 127 17.05 -3.14 -11.75
C LYS A 127 17.78 -2.44 -12.90
N VAL A 128 19.00 -2.85 -13.22
CA VAL A 128 19.78 -2.27 -14.33
C VAL A 128 19.11 -2.57 -15.66
N THR A 129 18.70 -3.81 -15.90
CA THR A 129 17.99 -4.22 -17.12
C THR A 129 16.63 -3.53 -17.22
N GLY A 130 15.87 -3.44 -16.13
CA GLY A 130 14.60 -2.71 -16.10
C GLY A 130 14.76 -1.23 -16.43
N SER A 131 15.78 -0.58 -15.86
CA SER A 131 16.11 0.83 -16.15
C SER A 131 16.54 1.04 -17.61
N LEU A 132 17.37 0.14 -18.15
CA LEU A 132 17.79 0.20 -19.55
C LEU A 132 16.62 -0.02 -20.51
N LEU A 133 15.70 -0.94 -20.19
CA LEU A 133 14.48 -1.16 -20.97
C LEU A 133 13.55 0.05 -20.92
N GLN A 134 13.33 0.62 -19.73
CA GLN A 134 12.57 1.87 -19.56
C GLN A 134 13.13 2.98 -20.45
N TRP A 135 14.46 3.15 -20.44
CA TRP A 135 15.12 4.20 -21.20
C TRP A 135 15.11 3.95 -22.72
N LEU A 136 15.34 2.71 -23.15
CA LEU A 136 15.44 2.37 -24.58
C LEU A 136 14.06 2.28 -25.25
N LEU A 137 13.08 1.71 -24.55
CA LEU A 137 11.75 1.44 -25.10
C LEU A 137 10.72 2.52 -24.78
N HIS A 138 11.08 3.54 -23.97
CA HIS A 138 10.15 4.55 -23.46
C HIS A 138 8.83 3.94 -22.93
N LEU A 139 8.93 2.82 -22.20
CA LEU A 139 7.83 2.33 -21.37
C LEU A 139 7.52 3.33 -20.26
#